data_AF-A0A167KVT4-F1
#
_entry.id   AF-A0A167KVT4-F1
#
_cell.length_a   1.000
_cell.length_b   1.000
_cell.length_c   1.000
_cell.angle_alpha   90.00
_cell.angle_beta   90.00
_cell.angle_gamma   90.00
#
_symmetry.space_group_name_H-M   'P 1'
#
loop_
_entity.id
_entity.type
_entity.pdbx_description
1 polymer ?
#
loop_
_entity_poly.entity_id
_entity_poly.type
_entity_poly.pdbx_seq_one_letter_code
_entity_poly.pdbx_strand_id
1 'polypeptide(L)'
;MLYKSDKIVASKELIFHLFDEFSQNTSLDELVSKYGLSKDHLIYIRELNLDGVHPLSALINAREAVEININYPVINEAISIVANCTESEIKDFKASVTEKYKFEFGIEFNILNEIFTLLSDGLNSIYETSSRINTPFNVKTLSLLANLSVKRFRFLPYLLLNRKAYTFQVNKREFTFAIRAFSGKKRSVNKVTSLIKRGADYKYVNEKNGFCSVSTSYFDFMQGYFGVQHLMSLKLKDIPHLKRSDCWNIYQEQLNKGCSLNDALIFTSDKTKVPIFLVLKTIEKFELEDEDDDDLLDELLDVINS
;
A
#
# COMPACT_ATOMS: atom_id res chain seq x y z
N MET A 1 -14.66 17.72 18.70
CA MET A 1 -14.02 16.69 17.86
C MET A 1 -13.48 17.39 16.62
N LEU A 2 -12.18 17.23 16.36
CA LEU A 2 -11.45 17.86 15.26
C LEU A 2 -11.80 17.13 13.94
N TYR A 3 -12.17 17.91 12.94
CA TYR A 3 -12.49 17.46 11.58
C TYR A 3 -11.37 16.58 10.99
N LYS A 4 -11.73 15.41 10.44
CA LYS A 4 -11.00 14.83 9.32
C LYS A 4 -11.44 15.63 8.08
N SER A 5 -10.51 16.16 7.30
CA SER A 5 -10.84 16.95 6.10
C SER A 5 -11.82 16.20 5.20
N ASP A 6 -12.82 16.89 4.65
CA ASP A 6 -13.81 16.42 3.67
C ASP A 6 -13.22 15.97 2.31
N LYS A 7 -11.90 15.75 2.27
CA LYS A 7 -11.12 15.46 1.09
C LYS A 7 -10.80 13.98 1.07
N ILE A 8 -11.35 13.29 0.07
CA ILE A 8 -10.94 11.93 -0.23
C ILE A 8 -9.67 12.01 -1.07
N VAL A 9 -8.56 11.55 -0.52
CA VAL A 9 -7.26 11.58 -1.20
C VAL A 9 -7.03 10.27 -1.94
N ALA A 10 -6.84 10.32 -3.26
CA ALA A 10 -6.93 9.15 -4.12
C ALA A 10 -5.78 9.03 -5.13
N SER A 11 -4.55 9.33 -4.68
CA SER A 11 -3.39 9.31 -5.56
C SER A 11 -3.03 7.92 -6.08
N LYS A 12 -3.23 6.87 -5.26
CA LYS A 12 -2.94 5.49 -5.64
C LYS A 12 -3.86 5.08 -6.79
N GLU A 13 -5.14 5.38 -6.66
CA GLU A 13 -6.17 5.07 -7.63
C GLU A 13 -5.94 5.85 -8.93
N LEU A 14 -5.60 7.14 -8.85
CA LEU A 14 -5.19 7.91 -10.03
C LEU A 14 -4.03 7.23 -10.79
N ILE A 15 -2.98 6.78 -10.09
CA ILE A 15 -1.83 6.13 -10.73
C ILE A 15 -2.24 4.84 -11.45
N PHE A 16 -3.11 4.04 -10.83
CA PHE A 16 -3.59 2.81 -11.45
C PHE A 16 -4.55 3.05 -12.62
N HIS A 17 -5.42 4.07 -12.55
CA HIS A 17 -6.20 4.49 -13.72
C HIS A 17 -5.28 4.88 -14.88
N LEU A 18 -4.19 5.60 -14.60
CA LEU A 18 -3.22 5.96 -15.63
C LEU A 18 -2.53 4.72 -16.22
N PHE A 19 -2.21 3.69 -15.42
CA PHE A 19 -1.68 2.44 -15.95
C PHE A 19 -2.63 1.71 -16.89
N ASP A 20 -3.91 1.65 -16.53
CA ASP A 20 -4.94 1.07 -17.40
C ASP A 20 -5.05 1.85 -18.73
N GLU A 21 -5.14 3.17 -18.66
CA GLU A 21 -5.17 4.05 -19.84
C GLU A 21 -3.92 3.90 -20.73
N PHE A 22 -2.74 3.77 -20.13
CA PHE A 22 -1.51 3.50 -20.89
C PHE A 22 -1.55 2.13 -21.58
N SER A 23 -2.16 1.12 -20.94
CA SER A 23 -2.31 -0.22 -21.53
C SER A 23 -3.27 -0.22 -22.74
N GLN A 24 -4.24 0.71 -22.73
CA GLN A 24 -5.18 0.94 -23.83
C GLN A 24 -4.62 1.86 -24.92
N ASN A 25 -3.35 2.28 -24.81
CA ASN A 25 -2.68 3.21 -25.72
C ASN A 25 -3.35 4.59 -25.83
N THR A 26 -4.03 5.06 -24.78
CA THR A 26 -4.58 6.42 -24.73
C THR A 26 -3.48 7.46 -24.92
N SER A 27 -3.73 8.49 -25.73
CA SER A 27 -2.72 9.50 -26.04
C SER A 27 -2.36 10.35 -24.82
N LEU A 28 -1.10 10.78 -24.72
CA LEU A 28 -0.67 11.64 -23.59
C LEU A 28 -1.44 12.96 -23.54
N ASP A 29 -1.83 13.51 -24.70
CA ASP A 29 -2.59 14.76 -24.78
C ASP A 29 -4.00 14.61 -24.20
N GLU A 30 -4.69 13.50 -24.48
CA GLU A 30 -5.97 13.18 -23.87
C GLU A 30 -5.88 13.03 -22.35
N LEU A 31 -4.82 12.36 -21.86
CA LEU A 31 -4.61 12.18 -20.42
C LEU A 31 -4.25 13.49 -19.71
N VAL A 32 -3.49 14.38 -20.35
CA VAL A 32 -3.24 15.74 -19.86
C VAL A 32 -4.56 16.49 -19.69
N SER A 33 -5.42 16.48 -20.71
CA SER A 33 -6.73 17.13 -20.67
C SER A 33 -7.65 16.52 -19.62
N LYS A 34 -7.64 15.19 -19.47
CA LYS A 34 -8.53 14.46 -18.55
C LYS A 34 -8.16 14.60 -17.08
N TYR A 35 -6.86 14.58 -16.75
CA TYR A 35 -6.38 14.53 -15.36
C TYR A 35 -5.68 15.80 -14.89
N GLY A 36 -5.48 16.80 -15.76
CA GLY A 36 -4.81 18.06 -15.39
C GLY A 36 -3.31 17.93 -15.08
N LEU A 37 -2.69 16.82 -15.48
CA LEU A 37 -1.26 16.53 -15.31
C LEU A 37 -0.42 17.15 -16.44
N SER A 38 0.90 17.27 -16.27
CA SER A 38 1.80 17.54 -17.42
C SER A 38 2.18 16.25 -18.13
N LYS A 39 2.66 16.36 -19.38
CA LYS A 39 3.28 15.24 -20.10
C LYS A 39 4.40 14.59 -19.30
N ASP A 40 5.25 15.38 -18.64
CA ASP A 40 6.34 14.85 -17.80
C ASP A 40 5.84 14.01 -16.62
N HIS A 41 4.73 14.41 -15.98
CA HIS A 41 4.13 13.59 -14.93
C HIS A 41 3.67 12.24 -15.48
N LEU A 42 3.00 12.24 -16.64
CA LEU A 42 2.49 11.03 -17.27
C LEU A 42 3.62 10.10 -17.72
N ILE A 43 4.70 10.64 -18.28
CA ILE A 43 5.90 9.87 -18.64
C ILE A 43 6.52 9.25 -17.38
N TYR A 44 6.68 10.03 -16.31
CA TYR A 44 7.22 9.52 -15.05
C TYR A 44 6.38 8.37 -14.47
N ILE A 45 5.05 8.55 -14.47
CA ILE A 45 4.13 7.52 -13.99
C ILE A 45 4.18 6.30 -14.92
N ARG A 46 4.22 6.47 -16.24
CA ARG A 46 4.33 5.36 -17.20
C ARG A 46 5.56 4.48 -16.97
N GLU A 47 6.68 5.08 -16.57
CA GLU A 47 7.94 4.40 -16.25
C GLU A 47 8.02 3.92 -14.78
N LEU A 48 6.96 4.12 -14.00
CA LEU A 48 6.89 3.71 -12.60
C LEU A 48 6.66 2.21 -12.51
N ASN A 49 7.53 1.54 -11.78
CA ASN A 49 7.35 0.15 -11.37
C ASN A 49 6.30 0.04 -10.27
N LEU A 50 5.58 -1.09 -10.20
CA LEU A 50 4.52 -1.33 -9.19
C LEU A 50 5.01 -1.13 -7.74
N ASP A 51 6.27 -1.52 -7.46
CA ASP A 51 6.91 -1.30 -6.16
C ASP A 51 7.03 0.19 -5.76
N GLY A 52 7.06 1.09 -6.75
CA GLY A 52 7.16 2.54 -6.56
C GLY A 52 5.82 3.26 -6.39
N VAL A 53 4.70 2.61 -6.76
CA VAL A 53 3.35 3.22 -6.75
C VAL A 53 2.98 3.67 -5.35
N HIS A 54 3.08 2.78 -4.36
CA HIS A 54 2.69 3.05 -2.98
C HIS A 54 3.50 4.17 -2.32
N PRO A 55 4.85 4.13 -2.29
CA PRO A 55 5.63 5.21 -1.71
C PRO A 55 5.46 6.55 -2.44
N LEU A 56 5.28 6.55 -3.77
CA LEU A 56 4.91 7.77 -4.49
C LEU A 56 3.52 8.26 -4.07
N SER A 57 2.52 7.38 -4.00
CA SER A 57 1.16 7.71 -3.58
C SER A 57 1.13 8.31 -2.17
N ALA A 58 1.92 7.76 -1.23
CA ALA A 58 2.03 8.32 0.11
C ALA A 58 2.57 9.77 0.11
N LEU A 59 3.56 10.07 -0.75
CA LEU A 59 4.10 11.42 -0.90
C LEU A 59 3.12 12.38 -1.58
N ILE A 60 2.34 11.90 -2.55
CA ILE A 60 1.27 12.67 -3.19
C ILE A 60 0.15 12.94 -2.18
N ASN A 61 -0.25 11.93 -1.40
CA ASN A 61 -1.30 12.05 -0.39
C ASN A 61 -0.91 12.97 0.76
N ALA A 62 0.32 12.89 1.26
CA ALA A 62 0.83 13.78 2.30
C ALA A 62 0.83 15.27 1.90
N ARG A 63 0.71 15.55 0.60
CA ARG A 63 0.59 16.90 0.03
C ARG A 63 -0.81 17.25 -0.43
N GLU A 64 -1.79 16.36 -0.22
CA GLU A 64 -3.15 16.50 -0.74
C GLU A 64 -3.17 16.83 -2.24
N ALA A 65 -2.22 16.28 -3.00
CA ALA A 65 -2.01 16.67 -4.40
C ALA A 65 -3.05 16.07 -5.36
N VAL A 66 -3.78 15.04 -4.92
CA VAL A 66 -4.82 14.35 -5.69
C VAL A 66 -6.02 14.12 -4.78
N GLU A 67 -7.13 14.74 -5.12
CA GLU A 67 -8.41 14.62 -4.41
C GLU A 67 -9.48 14.09 -5.36
N ILE A 68 -10.50 13.45 -4.80
CA ILE A 68 -11.69 13.08 -5.54
C ILE A 68 -12.69 14.23 -5.49
N ASN A 69 -13.11 14.68 -6.68
CA ASN A 69 -14.26 15.57 -6.81
C ASN A 69 -15.51 14.74 -7.16
N ILE A 70 -16.50 14.78 -6.27
CA ILE A 70 -17.75 14.03 -6.39
C ILE A 70 -18.73 14.78 -7.32
N ASN A 71 -19.22 14.08 -8.35
CA ASN A 71 -20.24 14.58 -9.26
C ASN A 71 -21.64 14.28 -8.71
N TYR A 72 -22.14 15.16 -7.84
CA TYR A 72 -23.48 15.02 -7.24
C TYR A 72 -24.63 14.84 -8.24
N PRO A 73 -24.67 15.53 -9.40
CA PRO A 73 -25.65 15.24 -10.44
C PRO A 73 -25.68 13.77 -10.87
N VAL A 74 -24.53 13.17 -11.12
CA VAL A 74 -24.41 11.75 -11.50
C VAL A 74 -24.81 10.84 -10.35
N ILE A 75 -24.43 11.16 -9.12
CA ILE A 75 -24.87 10.41 -7.92
C ILE A 75 -26.39 10.42 -7.80
N ASN A 76 -27.00 11.60 -7.95
CA ASN A 76 -28.46 11.74 -7.85
C ASN A 76 -29.18 10.94 -8.92
N GLU A 77 -28.67 10.96 -10.17
CA GLU A 77 -29.21 10.16 -11.25
C GLU A 77 -29.08 8.65 -10.95
N ALA A 78 -27.91 8.21 -10.49
CA ALA A 78 -27.68 6.82 -10.12
C ALA A 78 -28.62 6.36 -8.99
N ILE A 79 -28.82 7.19 -7.96
CA ILE A 79 -29.78 6.91 -6.89
C ILE A 79 -31.20 6.77 -7.46
N SER A 80 -31.63 7.70 -8.33
CA SER A 80 -32.97 7.64 -8.94
C SER A 80 -33.17 6.40 -9.80
N ILE A 81 -32.13 5.95 -10.53
CA ILE A 81 -32.19 4.71 -11.30
C ILE A 81 -32.36 3.52 -10.36
N VAL A 82 -31.48 3.38 -9.37
CA VAL A 82 -31.49 2.26 -8.42
C VAL A 82 -32.79 2.22 -7.62
N ALA A 83 -33.36 3.38 -7.29
CA ALA A 83 -34.64 3.49 -6.61
C ALA A 83 -35.81 2.95 -7.44
N ASN A 84 -35.73 2.98 -8.77
CA ASN A 84 -36.80 2.57 -9.68
C ASN A 84 -36.58 1.20 -10.34
N CYS A 85 -35.39 0.61 -10.24
CA CYS A 85 -35.10 -0.70 -10.82
C CYS A 85 -35.94 -1.83 -10.19
N THR A 86 -36.38 -2.74 -11.05
CA THR A 86 -37.01 -4.03 -10.70
C THR A 86 -35.98 -5.03 -10.16
N GLU A 87 -36.42 -6.06 -9.45
CA GLU A 87 -35.52 -7.10 -8.93
C GLU A 87 -34.83 -7.90 -10.05
N SER A 88 -35.48 -8.06 -11.21
CA SER A 88 -34.89 -8.71 -12.39
C SER A 88 -33.77 -7.87 -13.01
N GLU A 89 -33.99 -6.57 -13.21
CA GLU A 89 -32.96 -5.65 -13.74
C GLU A 89 -31.73 -5.58 -12.82
N ILE A 90 -31.96 -5.61 -11.51
CA ILE A 90 -30.90 -5.68 -10.50
C ILE A 90 -30.08 -6.97 -10.64
N LYS A 91 -30.73 -8.11 -10.90
CA LYS A 91 -30.07 -9.41 -11.08
C LYS A 91 -29.24 -9.45 -12.36
N ASP A 92 -29.78 -8.93 -13.45
CA ASP A 92 -29.11 -8.89 -14.75
C ASP A 92 -27.91 -7.93 -14.71
N PHE A 93 -28.06 -6.77 -14.09
CA PHE A 93 -26.96 -5.83 -13.87
C PHE A 93 -25.85 -6.46 -13.04
N LYS A 94 -26.18 -7.13 -11.92
CA LYS A 94 -25.19 -7.83 -11.09
C LYS A 94 -24.40 -8.87 -11.89
N ALA A 95 -25.09 -9.65 -12.74
CA ALA A 95 -24.45 -10.64 -13.60
C ALA A 95 -23.48 -10.00 -14.61
N SER A 96 -23.89 -8.90 -15.25
CA SER A 96 -23.03 -8.14 -16.19
C SER A 96 -21.80 -7.52 -15.52
N VAL A 97 -21.94 -7.12 -14.25
CA VAL A 97 -20.84 -6.58 -13.46
C VAL A 97 -19.83 -7.69 -13.09
N THR A 98 -20.29 -8.89 -12.75
CA THR A 98 -19.39 -10.01 -12.42
C THR A 98 -18.52 -10.51 -13.57
N GLU A 99 -18.92 -10.29 -14.84
CA GLU A 99 -18.13 -10.72 -16.01
C GLU A 99 -17.11 -9.67 -16.47
N LYS A 100 -17.47 -8.39 -16.49
CA LYS A 100 -16.57 -7.33 -16.95
C LYS A 100 -15.56 -6.88 -15.88
N TYR A 101 -15.88 -7.04 -14.60
CA TYR A 101 -15.18 -6.33 -13.53
C TYR A 101 -14.41 -7.21 -12.53
N LYS A 102 -14.19 -8.50 -12.83
CA LYS A 102 -13.35 -9.38 -11.99
C LYS A 102 -11.87 -8.99 -11.92
N PHE A 103 -11.38 -8.15 -12.84
CA PHE A 103 -9.97 -7.73 -12.93
C PHE A 103 -9.70 -6.28 -12.49
N GLU A 104 -10.67 -5.37 -12.61
CA GLU A 104 -10.53 -3.93 -12.28
C GLU A 104 -10.72 -3.61 -10.78
N PHE A 105 -11.30 -4.53 -10.00
CA PHE A 105 -11.81 -4.27 -8.64
C PHE A 105 -10.78 -4.32 -7.49
N GLY A 106 -9.48 -4.45 -7.75
CA GLY A 106 -8.50 -4.37 -6.67
C GLY A 106 -8.31 -2.95 -6.12
N ILE A 107 -8.52 -1.94 -6.96
CA ILE A 107 -8.10 -0.56 -6.70
C ILE A 107 -9.31 0.37 -6.53
N GLU A 108 -10.34 0.22 -7.37
CA GLU A 108 -11.57 1.01 -7.27
C GLU A 108 -12.41 0.66 -6.03
N PHE A 109 -12.16 -0.49 -5.40
CA PHE A 109 -12.90 -0.94 -4.21
C PHE A 109 -12.70 -0.04 -2.98
N ASN A 110 -11.53 0.60 -2.84
CA ASN A 110 -11.28 1.53 -1.74
C ASN A 110 -12.08 2.82 -1.90
N ILE A 111 -12.03 3.44 -3.08
CA ILE A 111 -12.86 4.61 -3.40
C ILE A 111 -14.34 4.27 -3.27
N LEU A 112 -14.75 3.11 -3.77
CA LEU A 112 -16.12 2.65 -3.62
C LEU A 112 -16.53 2.53 -2.16
N ASN A 113 -15.70 1.92 -1.32
CA ASN A 113 -15.99 1.78 0.10
C ASN A 113 -16.02 3.14 0.80
N GLU A 114 -15.15 4.08 0.44
CA GLU A 114 -15.17 5.44 1.01
C GLU A 114 -16.41 6.22 0.57
N ILE A 115 -16.76 6.19 -0.73
CA ILE A 115 -18.00 6.79 -1.25
C ILE A 115 -19.22 6.13 -0.58
N PHE A 116 -19.22 4.81 -0.44
CA PHE A 116 -20.32 4.07 0.18
C PHE A 116 -20.44 4.36 1.68
N THR A 117 -19.31 4.49 2.38
CA THR A 117 -19.26 4.88 3.80
C THR A 117 -19.81 6.30 3.93
N LEU A 118 -19.37 7.24 3.10
CA LEU A 118 -19.92 8.59 3.09
C LEU A 118 -21.44 8.59 2.85
N LEU A 119 -21.94 7.87 1.85
CA LEU A 119 -23.37 7.78 1.56
C LEU A 119 -24.15 7.12 2.71
N SER A 120 -23.57 6.11 3.36
CA SER A 120 -24.15 5.43 4.53
C SER A 120 -24.19 6.34 5.75
N ASP A 121 -23.13 7.10 6.00
CA ASP A 121 -23.06 8.09 7.07
C ASP A 121 -24.06 9.23 6.83
N GLY A 122 -24.21 9.64 5.56
CA GLY A 122 -25.24 10.58 5.14
C GLY A 122 -26.66 10.06 5.42
N LEU A 123 -26.93 8.77 5.16
CA LEU A 123 -28.19 8.11 5.52
C LEU A 123 -28.40 8.06 7.04
N ASN A 124 -27.41 7.60 7.80
CA ASN A 124 -27.47 7.50 9.25
C ASN A 124 -27.73 8.88 9.89
N SER A 125 -27.11 9.93 9.36
CA SER A 125 -27.31 11.32 9.80
C SER A 125 -28.75 11.83 9.59
N ILE A 126 -29.50 11.26 8.63
CA ILE A 126 -30.93 11.58 8.43
C ILE A 126 -31.79 10.85 9.48
N TYR A 127 -31.41 9.63 9.86
CA TYR A 127 -32.14 8.83 10.84
C TYR A 127 -31.86 9.27 12.28
N GLU A 128 -30.70 9.85 12.56
CA GLU A 128 -30.38 10.44 13.87
C GLU A 128 -31.06 11.81 14.02
N THR A 129 -32.05 11.89 14.91
CA THR A 129 -32.90 13.06 15.23
C THR A 129 -32.16 14.24 15.88
N SER A 130 -30.85 14.39 15.70
CA SER A 130 -30.06 15.47 16.31
C SER A 130 -29.88 16.66 15.34
N SER A 131 -29.98 17.86 15.89
CA SER A 131 -30.26 19.12 15.21
C SER A 131 -29.16 19.69 14.30
N ARG A 132 -28.14 18.90 13.92
CA ARG A 132 -27.12 19.31 12.95
C ARG A 132 -26.65 18.12 12.11
N ILE A 133 -27.30 17.98 10.95
CA ILE A 133 -26.85 17.13 9.85
C ILE A 133 -25.52 17.70 9.34
N ASN A 134 -24.39 17.08 9.66
CA ASN A 134 -23.07 17.49 9.22
C ASN A 134 -22.55 16.53 8.15
N THR A 135 -22.97 16.74 6.90
CA THR A 135 -22.64 15.86 5.76
C THR A 135 -22.24 16.69 4.55
N PRO A 136 -21.31 16.19 3.71
CA PRO A 136 -20.91 16.85 2.48
C PRO A 136 -21.98 16.74 1.36
N PHE A 137 -23.09 16.03 1.58
CA PHE A 137 -24.15 15.86 0.59
C PHE A 137 -25.14 17.03 0.59
N ASN A 138 -25.52 17.47 -0.61
CA ASN A 138 -26.60 18.43 -0.74
C ASN A 138 -27.95 17.80 -0.35
N VAL A 139 -28.92 18.66 0.00
CA VAL A 139 -30.26 18.26 0.47
C VAL A 139 -30.98 17.33 -0.51
N LYS A 140 -30.80 17.53 -1.82
CA LYS A 140 -31.41 16.68 -2.85
C LYS A 140 -30.86 15.25 -2.80
N THR A 141 -29.54 15.09 -2.66
CA THR A 141 -28.91 13.78 -2.51
C THR A 141 -29.39 13.07 -1.25
N LEU A 142 -29.47 13.79 -0.13
CA LEU A 142 -29.98 13.23 1.13
C LEU A 142 -31.45 12.76 1.01
N SER A 143 -32.31 13.58 0.41
CA SER A 143 -33.72 13.21 0.17
C SER A 143 -33.86 11.97 -0.72
N LEU A 144 -33.05 11.87 -1.77
CA LEU A 144 -33.04 10.73 -2.67
C LEU A 144 -32.53 9.46 -1.98
N LEU A 145 -31.50 9.58 -1.13
CA LEU A 145 -30.99 8.49 -0.31
C LEU A 145 -32.06 7.97 0.65
N ALA A 146 -32.79 8.85 1.34
CA ALA A 146 -33.84 8.46 2.28
C ALA A 146 -34.96 7.61 1.65
N ASN A 147 -35.16 7.71 0.33
CA ASN A 147 -36.15 6.94 -0.42
C ASN A 147 -35.65 5.56 -0.90
N LEU A 148 -34.36 5.24 -0.71
CA LEU A 148 -33.78 3.95 -1.10
C LEU A 148 -34.00 2.88 -0.03
N SER A 149 -34.43 1.69 -0.44
CA SER A 149 -34.39 0.52 0.44
C SER A 149 -32.97 0.00 0.61
N VAL A 150 -32.67 -0.63 1.76
CA VAL A 150 -31.34 -1.22 2.06
C VAL A 150 -30.89 -2.21 0.97
N LYS A 151 -31.82 -3.00 0.43
CA LYS A 151 -31.53 -3.93 -0.68
C LYS A 151 -31.02 -3.16 -1.91
N ARG A 152 -31.72 -2.09 -2.30
CA ARG A 152 -31.39 -1.26 -3.45
C ARG A 152 -30.09 -0.48 -3.26
N PHE A 153 -29.86 0.05 -2.07
CA PHE A 153 -28.65 0.80 -1.73
C PHE A 153 -27.33 0.04 -2.02
N ARG A 154 -27.31 -1.28 -1.79
CA ARG A 154 -26.12 -2.13 -2.07
C ARG A 154 -25.71 -2.19 -3.55
N PHE A 155 -26.57 -1.77 -4.47
CA PHE A 155 -26.29 -1.74 -5.91
C PHE A 155 -25.73 -0.41 -6.40
N LEU A 156 -25.86 0.64 -5.59
CA LEU A 156 -25.43 1.99 -5.94
C LEU A 156 -23.93 2.07 -6.27
N PRO A 157 -22.98 1.47 -5.51
CA PRO A 157 -21.54 1.53 -5.81
C PRO A 157 -21.19 1.16 -7.27
N TYR A 158 -21.74 0.05 -7.76
CA TYR A 158 -21.46 -0.45 -9.11
C TYR A 158 -21.92 0.52 -10.21
N LEU A 159 -23.05 1.20 -10.00
CA LEU A 159 -23.55 2.22 -10.91
C LEU A 159 -22.72 3.51 -10.85
N LEU A 160 -22.22 3.86 -9.67
CA LEU A 160 -21.40 5.05 -9.46
C LEU A 160 -20.04 4.97 -10.19
N LEU A 161 -19.39 3.79 -10.19
CA LEU A 161 -18.16 3.59 -10.99
C LEU A 161 -18.42 3.73 -12.48
N ASN A 162 -19.39 2.98 -12.98
CA ASN A 162 -19.68 2.93 -14.43
C ASN A 162 -20.04 4.30 -14.99
N ARG A 163 -20.69 5.15 -14.20
CA ARG A 163 -21.13 6.48 -14.63
C ARG A 163 -20.12 7.59 -14.36
N LYS A 164 -18.90 7.26 -13.91
CA LYS A 164 -17.88 8.26 -13.54
C LYS A 164 -18.45 9.28 -12.55
N ALA A 165 -19.04 8.79 -11.47
CA ALA A 165 -19.61 9.62 -10.41
C ALA A 165 -18.57 10.48 -9.68
N TYR A 166 -17.30 10.30 -9.99
CA TYR A 166 -16.22 11.12 -9.51
C TYR A 166 -15.20 11.43 -10.62
N THR A 167 -14.41 12.47 -10.37
CA THR A 167 -13.25 12.86 -11.17
C THR A 167 -12.07 13.13 -10.25
N PHE A 168 -10.85 12.97 -10.78
CA PHE A 168 -9.65 13.33 -10.03
C PHE A 168 -9.38 14.83 -10.18
N GLN A 169 -9.27 15.51 -9.06
CA GLN A 169 -8.81 16.88 -8.99
C GLN A 169 -7.33 16.86 -8.59
N VAL A 170 -6.47 17.31 -9.50
CA VAL A 170 -5.02 17.27 -9.30
C VAL A 170 -4.46 18.67 -9.09
N ASN A 171 -3.81 18.90 -7.96
CA ASN A 171 -2.96 20.06 -7.77
C ASN A 171 -1.60 19.78 -8.44
N LYS A 172 -1.47 20.23 -9.70
CA LYS A 172 -0.29 19.99 -10.52
C LYS A 172 1.03 20.37 -9.84
N ARG A 173 1.06 21.48 -9.09
CA ARG A 173 2.28 21.96 -8.41
C ARG A 173 2.72 21.01 -7.29
N GLU A 174 1.80 20.63 -6.42
CA GLU A 174 2.09 19.69 -5.33
C GLU A 174 2.42 18.30 -5.86
N PHE A 175 1.77 17.89 -6.95
CA PHE A 175 2.08 16.65 -7.65
C PHE A 175 3.52 16.64 -8.19
N THR A 176 3.96 17.76 -8.80
CA THR A 176 5.35 17.93 -9.24
C THR A 176 6.33 17.80 -8.08
N PHE A 177 6.04 18.41 -6.93
CA PHE A 177 6.90 18.30 -5.75
C PHE A 177 6.97 16.87 -5.21
N ALA A 178 5.85 16.15 -5.18
CA ALA A 178 5.81 14.74 -4.79
C ALA A 178 6.67 13.87 -5.72
N ILE A 179 6.53 14.04 -7.05
CA ILE A 179 7.37 13.33 -8.02
C ILE A 179 8.85 13.64 -7.82
N ARG A 180 9.24 14.92 -7.67
CA ARG A 180 10.65 15.30 -7.46
C ARG A 180 11.22 14.74 -6.16
N ALA A 181 10.42 14.76 -5.08
CA ALA A 181 10.81 14.18 -3.80
C ALA A 181 11.00 12.67 -3.90
N PHE A 182 10.15 12.00 -4.68
CA PHE A 182 10.24 10.56 -4.92
C PHE A 182 11.40 10.20 -5.87
N SER A 183 11.62 10.95 -6.94
CA SER A 183 12.69 10.71 -7.91
C SER A 183 14.07 10.82 -7.26
N GLY A 184 14.26 11.78 -6.35
CA GLY A 184 15.47 11.90 -5.53
C GLY A 184 15.68 10.74 -4.54
N LYS A 185 14.64 9.92 -4.28
CA LYS A 185 14.63 8.83 -3.30
C LYS A 185 14.39 7.45 -3.91
N LYS A 186 14.25 7.31 -5.24
CA LYS A 186 13.88 6.05 -5.92
C LYS A 186 14.81 4.89 -5.58
N ARG A 187 16.13 5.12 -5.53
CA ARG A 187 17.12 4.11 -5.12
C ARG A 187 16.90 3.64 -3.68
N SER A 188 16.66 4.58 -2.76
CA SER A 188 16.44 4.30 -1.34
C SER A 188 15.12 3.54 -1.12
N VAL A 189 14.07 3.90 -1.85
CA VAL A 189 12.78 3.18 -1.82
C VAL A 189 12.96 1.74 -2.27
N ASN A 190 13.63 1.51 -3.41
CA ASN A 190 13.91 0.14 -3.87
C ASN A 190 14.68 -0.67 -2.81
N LYS A 191 15.63 -0.03 -2.10
CA LYS A 191 16.38 -0.66 -1.02
C LYS A 191 15.47 -1.01 0.18
N VAL A 192 14.63 -0.08 0.63
CA VAL A 192 13.63 -0.32 1.70
C VAL A 192 12.70 -1.48 1.33
N THR A 193 12.12 -1.43 0.13
CA THR A 193 11.23 -2.47 -0.39
C THR A 193 11.93 -3.83 -0.46
N SER A 194 13.17 -3.87 -0.94
CA SER A 194 13.99 -5.08 -1.02
C SER A 194 14.25 -5.71 0.35
N LEU A 195 14.52 -4.89 1.38
CA LEU A 195 14.72 -5.35 2.76
C LEU A 195 13.43 -5.88 3.39
N ILE A 196 12.30 -5.17 3.23
CA ILE A 196 11.00 -5.60 3.74
C ILE A 196 10.59 -6.94 3.12
N LYS A 197 10.74 -7.11 1.79
CA LYS A 197 10.45 -8.38 1.09
C LYS A 197 11.26 -9.56 1.63
N ARG A 198 12.49 -9.32 2.11
CA ARG A 198 13.38 -10.32 2.70
C ARG A 198 13.15 -10.54 4.20
N GLY A 199 12.13 -9.90 4.78
CA GLY A 199 11.83 -9.99 6.20
C GLY A 199 12.88 -9.33 7.07
N ALA A 200 13.46 -8.20 6.66
CA ALA A 200 14.13 -7.33 7.63
C ALA A 200 13.10 -6.75 8.61
N ASP A 201 13.47 -6.63 9.89
CA ASP A 201 12.63 -5.95 10.87
C ASP A 201 12.66 -4.41 10.68
N TYR A 202 11.73 -3.73 11.35
CA TYR A 202 11.56 -2.29 11.23
C TYR A 202 12.82 -1.50 11.63
N LYS A 203 13.53 -1.96 12.68
CA LYS A 203 14.73 -1.30 13.18
C LYS A 203 15.84 -1.39 12.14
N TYR A 204 16.07 -2.58 11.60
CA TYR A 204 17.07 -2.82 10.55
C TYR A 204 16.77 -2.03 9.29
N VAL A 205 15.50 -1.99 8.85
CA VAL A 205 15.10 -1.19 7.68
C VAL A 205 15.40 0.28 7.89
N ASN A 206 15.16 0.83 9.07
CA ASN A 206 15.45 2.23 9.38
C ASN A 206 16.94 2.54 9.43
N GLU A 207 17.75 1.66 10.01
CA GLU A 207 19.18 1.88 10.18
C GLU A 207 19.98 1.65 8.88
N LYS A 208 19.53 0.73 8.01
CA LYS A 208 20.34 0.27 6.86
C LYS A 208 19.84 0.73 5.48
N ASN A 209 18.73 1.47 5.41
CA ASN A 209 18.26 2.05 4.16
C ASN A 209 19.12 3.24 3.66
N GLY A 210 19.88 3.88 4.57
CA GLY A 210 20.89 4.89 4.25
C GLY A 210 20.36 6.26 3.82
N PHE A 211 19.08 6.59 4.02
CA PHE A 211 18.56 7.87 3.50
C PHE A 211 17.38 8.49 4.26
N CYS A 212 16.46 7.71 4.83
CA CYS A 212 15.27 8.27 5.47
C CYS A 212 14.62 7.36 6.50
N SER A 213 14.04 7.96 7.54
CA SER A 213 13.15 7.25 8.46
C SER A 213 11.91 6.75 7.70
N VAL A 214 11.66 5.46 7.82
CA VAL A 214 10.47 4.76 7.36
C VAL A 214 9.47 4.79 8.51
N SER A 215 8.23 5.24 8.28
CA SER A 215 7.20 5.20 9.33
C SER A 215 6.77 3.75 9.58
N THR A 216 6.39 3.44 10.82
CA THR A 216 5.81 2.13 11.19
C THR A 216 4.58 1.80 10.34
N SER A 217 3.70 2.78 10.11
CA SER A 217 2.52 2.62 9.26
C SER A 217 2.86 2.21 7.82
N TYR A 218 3.93 2.76 7.24
CA TYR A 218 4.39 2.38 5.91
C TYR A 218 5.01 0.97 5.94
N PHE A 219 5.82 0.65 6.95
CA PHE A 219 6.44 -0.65 7.09
C PHE A 219 5.40 -1.78 7.21
N ASP A 220 4.46 -1.66 8.14
CA ASP A 220 3.39 -2.65 8.37
C ASP A 220 2.54 -2.86 7.11
N PHE A 221 2.21 -1.76 6.43
CA PHE A 221 1.50 -1.81 5.16
C PHE A 221 2.27 -2.60 4.10
N MET A 222 3.55 -2.29 3.90
CA MET A 222 4.38 -2.98 2.89
C MET A 222 4.56 -4.47 3.23
N GLN A 223 4.62 -4.83 4.51
CA GLN A 223 4.63 -6.23 4.94
C GLN A 223 3.35 -6.97 4.57
N GLY A 224 2.19 -6.36 4.79
CA GLY A 224 0.91 -6.90 4.36
C GLY A 224 0.82 -7.04 2.85
N TYR A 225 1.25 -6.01 2.10
CA TYR A 225 1.20 -5.99 0.64
C TYR A 225 2.04 -7.10 0.00
N PHE A 226 3.26 -7.35 0.49
CA PHE A 226 4.08 -8.46 -0.01
C PHE A 226 3.71 -9.82 0.57
N GLY A 227 2.70 -9.89 1.44
CA GLY A 227 2.34 -11.12 2.14
C GLY A 227 3.42 -11.64 3.07
N VAL A 228 4.35 -10.78 3.52
CA VAL A 228 5.51 -11.17 4.36
C VAL A 228 5.31 -10.90 5.84
N GLN A 229 4.15 -10.38 6.24
CA GLN A 229 3.83 -10.11 7.65
C GLN A 229 3.97 -11.36 8.54
N HIS A 230 3.61 -12.53 8.00
CA HIS A 230 3.74 -13.80 8.70
C HIS A 230 5.20 -14.14 9.07
N LEU A 231 6.19 -13.63 8.32
CA LEU A 231 7.60 -13.87 8.61
C LEU A 231 8.00 -13.32 9.97
N MET A 232 7.38 -12.24 10.44
CA MET A 232 7.69 -11.62 11.74
C MET A 232 7.21 -12.47 12.93
N SER A 233 6.32 -13.44 12.70
CA SER A 233 5.89 -14.38 13.73
C SER A 233 6.88 -15.53 13.97
N LEU A 234 7.81 -15.73 13.03
CA LEU A 234 8.81 -16.79 13.11
C LEU A 234 9.83 -16.50 14.22
N LYS A 235 10.23 -17.55 14.93
CA LYS A 235 11.25 -17.52 15.98
C LYS A 235 12.46 -18.33 15.53
N LEU A 236 13.62 -18.05 16.15
CA LEU A 236 14.86 -18.76 15.83
C LEU A 236 14.72 -20.29 16.00
N LYS A 237 13.95 -20.74 16.99
CA LYS A 237 13.64 -22.15 17.23
C LYS A 237 12.87 -22.83 16.08
N ASP A 238 12.20 -22.04 15.24
CA ASP A 238 11.44 -22.55 14.09
C ASP A 238 12.37 -22.80 12.89
N ILE A 239 13.65 -22.40 12.97
CA ILE A 239 14.67 -22.66 11.96
C ILE A 239 15.52 -23.88 12.37
N PRO A 240 15.56 -24.95 11.53
CA PRO A 240 16.36 -26.14 11.82
C PRO A 240 17.83 -25.81 12.07
N HIS A 241 18.49 -26.57 12.96
CA HIS A 241 19.89 -26.36 13.32
C HIS A 241 20.83 -26.34 12.10
N LEU A 242 20.68 -27.30 11.19
CA LEU A 242 21.47 -27.38 9.96
C LEU A 242 21.34 -26.08 9.14
N LYS A 243 20.13 -25.56 9.00
CA LYS A 243 19.86 -24.33 8.26
C LYS A 243 20.44 -23.08 8.96
N ARG A 244 20.56 -23.11 10.29
CA ARG A 244 21.24 -22.07 11.08
C ARG A 244 22.75 -22.11 10.87
N SER A 245 23.34 -23.29 10.89
CA SER A 245 24.76 -23.48 10.56
C SER A 245 25.06 -23.04 9.12
N ASP A 246 24.19 -23.35 8.15
CA ASP A 246 24.32 -22.85 6.77
C ASP A 246 24.30 -21.32 6.71
N CYS A 247 23.41 -20.66 7.47
CA CYS A 247 23.38 -19.20 7.54
C CYS A 247 24.72 -18.64 8.04
N TRP A 248 25.27 -19.20 9.12
CA TRP A 248 26.56 -18.78 9.68
C TRP A 248 27.70 -18.96 8.66
N ASN A 249 27.83 -20.15 8.10
CA ASN A 249 28.91 -20.49 7.18
C ASN A 249 28.89 -19.60 5.92
N ILE A 250 27.70 -19.42 5.33
CA ILE A 250 27.55 -18.56 4.14
C ILE A 250 27.86 -17.10 4.49
N TYR A 251 27.42 -16.62 5.66
CA TYR A 251 27.70 -15.27 6.11
C TYR A 251 29.21 -15.03 6.26
N GLN A 252 29.92 -15.90 6.99
CA GLN A 252 31.37 -15.83 7.17
C GLN A 252 32.12 -15.95 5.84
N GLU A 253 31.67 -16.82 4.93
CA GLU A 253 32.26 -16.93 3.59
C GLU A 253 32.18 -15.61 2.81
N GLN A 254 31.06 -14.89 2.90
CA GLN A 254 30.93 -13.58 2.23
C GLN A 254 31.81 -12.52 2.89
N LEU A 255 31.94 -12.51 4.21
CA LEU A 255 32.85 -11.59 4.90
C LEU A 255 34.31 -11.85 4.52
N ASN A 256 34.72 -13.12 4.44
CA ASN A 256 36.05 -13.53 4.00
C ASN A 256 36.34 -13.14 2.53
N LYS A 257 35.29 -12.98 1.71
CA LYS A 257 35.39 -12.45 0.34
C LYS A 257 35.43 -10.91 0.28
N GLY A 258 35.38 -10.23 1.43
CA GLY A 258 35.42 -8.77 1.52
C GLY A 258 34.07 -8.09 1.29
N CYS A 259 32.94 -8.81 1.37
CA CYS A 259 31.62 -8.19 1.32
C CYS A 259 31.33 -7.39 2.59
N SER A 260 30.52 -6.33 2.47
CA SER A 260 30.05 -5.61 3.66
C SER A 260 29.12 -6.48 4.51
N LEU A 261 29.03 -6.21 5.82
CA LEU A 261 28.13 -6.93 6.74
C LEU A 261 26.68 -6.97 6.21
N ASN A 262 26.19 -5.85 5.65
CA ASN A 262 24.84 -5.78 5.11
C ASN A 262 24.66 -6.64 3.84
N ASP A 263 25.65 -6.63 2.95
CA ASP A 263 25.58 -7.40 1.71
C ASP A 263 25.70 -8.90 2.01
N ALA A 264 26.54 -9.28 2.96
CA ALA A 264 26.64 -10.64 3.46
C ALA A 264 25.30 -11.12 4.07
N LEU A 265 24.64 -10.31 4.90
CA LEU A 265 23.31 -10.62 5.46
C LEU A 265 22.24 -10.83 4.38
N ILE A 266 22.19 -9.92 3.39
CA ILE A 266 21.24 -10.02 2.28
C ILE A 266 21.52 -11.27 1.45
N PHE A 267 22.79 -11.53 1.13
CA PHE A 267 23.20 -12.69 0.36
C PHE A 267 22.84 -14.00 1.06
N THR A 268 23.16 -14.09 2.36
CA THR A 268 22.81 -15.25 3.18
C THR A 268 21.31 -15.49 3.22
N SER A 269 20.51 -14.44 3.46
CA SER A 269 19.05 -14.53 3.41
C SER A 269 18.53 -15.04 2.06
N ASP A 270 19.08 -14.51 0.96
CA ASP A 270 18.68 -14.92 -0.40
C ASP A 270 19.06 -16.37 -0.71
N LYS A 271 20.19 -16.85 -0.19
CA LYS A 271 20.68 -18.23 -0.37
C LYS A 271 19.92 -19.24 0.48
N THR A 272 19.72 -18.95 1.76
CA THR A 272 19.09 -19.89 2.70
C THR A 272 17.57 -19.78 2.73
N LYS A 273 17.00 -18.71 2.14
CA LYS A 273 15.57 -18.37 2.24
C LYS A 273 15.13 -18.18 3.70
N VAL A 274 16.06 -17.77 4.57
CA VAL A 274 15.76 -17.39 5.96
C VAL A 274 15.60 -15.87 6.01
N PRO A 275 14.55 -15.34 6.68
CA PRO A 275 14.37 -13.91 6.83
C PRO A 275 15.58 -13.20 7.44
N ILE A 276 15.91 -12.00 6.97
CA ILE A 276 17.09 -11.23 7.42
C ILE A 276 17.15 -11.13 8.96
N PHE A 277 16.03 -10.86 9.63
CA PHE A 277 16.01 -10.73 11.09
C PHE A 277 16.39 -12.03 11.83
N LEU A 278 16.12 -13.20 11.24
CA LEU A 278 16.50 -14.50 11.80
C LEU A 278 17.93 -14.88 11.46
N VAL A 279 18.44 -14.45 10.30
CA VAL A 279 19.87 -14.57 9.97
C VAL A 279 20.70 -13.79 10.99
N LEU A 280 20.32 -12.54 11.28
CA LEU A 280 20.95 -11.73 12.34
C LEU A 280 20.97 -12.44 13.69
N LYS A 281 19.82 -12.90 14.17
CA LYS A 281 19.75 -13.66 15.44
C LYS A 281 20.54 -14.97 15.43
N THR A 282 20.74 -15.56 14.26
CA THR A 282 21.58 -16.75 14.12
C THR A 282 23.04 -16.38 14.32
N ILE A 283 23.50 -15.33 13.64
CA ILE A 283 24.86 -14.80 13.72
C ILE A 283 25.18 -14.38 15.16
N GLU A 284 24.32 -13.58 15.79
CA GLU A 284 24.46 -13.16 17.20
C GLU A 284 24.60 -14.35 18.15
N LYS A 285 23.92 -15.47 17.87
CA LYS A 285 24.01 -16.68 18.69
C LYS A 285 25.35 -17.40 18.50
N PHE A 286 25.82 -17.55 17.27
CA PHE A 286 27.11 -18.20 16.99
C PHE A 286 28.30 -17.35 17.45
N GLU A 287 28.23 -16.03 17.33
CA GLU A 287 29.27 -15.12 17.86
C GLU A 287 29.41 -15.24 19.39
N LEU A 288 28.30 -15.42 20.12
CA LEU A 288 28.33 -15.65 21.57
C LEU A 288 28.80 -17.07 21.95
N GLU A 289 28.52 -18.06 21.11
CA GLU A 289 28.99 -19.45 21.34
C GLU A 289 30.49 -19.60 21.08
N ASP A 290 31.07 -18.81 20.16
CA ASP A 290 32.51 -18.77 19.91
C ASP A 290 33.29 -18.04 21.04
N GLU A 291 32.67 -17.12 21.80
CA GLU A 291 33.31 -16.43 22.95
C GLU A 291 33.39 -17.30 24.22
N ASP A 292 32.46 -18.26 24.41
CA ASP A 292 32.45 -19.16 25.58
C ASP A 292 33.42 -20.36 25.44
N ASP A 293 33.85 -20.69 24.21
CA ASP A 293 34.76 -21.82 23.95
C ASP A 293 36.26 -21.47 24.20
N ASP A 294 36.63 -20.17 24.14
CA ASP A 294 38.01 -19.72 24.41
C ASP A 294 38.34 -19.77 25.93
N ASP A 295 37.38 -19.45 26.80
CA ASP A 295 37.57 -19.50 28.26
C ASP A 295 37.72 -20.95 28.79
N LEU A 296 37.04 -21.91 28.17
CA LEU A 296 37.16 -23.34 28.50
C LEU A 296 38.48 -23.95 28.02
N LEU A 297 39.05 -23.45 26.92
CA LEU A 297 40.34 -23.93 26.39
C LEU A 297 41.51 -23.47 27.27
N ASP A 298 41.44 -22.23 27.79
CA ASP A 298 42.43 -21.69 28.71
C ASP A 298 42.38 -22.40 30.08
N GLU A 299 41.18 -22.70 30.61
CA GLU A 299 41.03 -23.53 31.83
C GLU A 299 41.55 -24.96 31.65
N LEU A 300 41.36 -25.57 30.47
CA LEU A 300 41.90 -26.90 30.15
C LEU A 300 43.42 -26.89 29.97
N LEU A 301 43.99 -25.83 29.38
CA LEU A 301 45.43 -25.66 29.24
C LEU A 301 46.11 -25.42 30.60
N ASP A 302 45.46 -24.71 31.52
CA ASP A 302 45.94 -24.54 32.90
C ASP A 302 45.88 -25.85 33.69
N VAL A 303 44.87 -26.70 33.47
CA VAL A 303 44.77 -28.04 34.11
C VAL A 303 45.78 -29.04 33.53
N ILE A 304 46.20 -28.88 32.27
CA ILE A 304 47.23 -29.74 31.64
C ILE A 304 48.66 -29.31 32.01
N ASN A 305 48.86 -28.01 32.30
CA ASN A 305 50.17 -27.46 32.67
C ASN A 305 50.38 -27.33 34.20
N SER A 306 49.43 -27.79 35.02
CA SER A 306 49.57 -27.93 36.48
C SER A 306 49.80 -29.38 36.91
#